data_AF-A0AAQ0LU92-F1
#
_entry.id   AF-A0AAQ0LU92-F1
#
_cell.length_a   1.000
_cell.length_b   1.000
_cell.length_c   1.000
_cell.angle_alpha   90.00
_cell.angle_beta   90.00
_cell.angle_gamma   90.00
#
_symmetry.space_group_name_H-M   'P 1'
#
loop_
_entity.id
_entity.type
_entity.pdbx_description
1 polymer ?
#
loop_
_entity_poly.entity_id
_entity_poly.type
_entity_poly.pdbx_seq_one_letter_code
_entity_poly.pdbx_strand_id
1 'polypeptide(L)'
;MNSINNKVLLTEIQKWNYAKTKSKIHAKECMHKVAVLSNAFGVKNYEDEVHKSQFEEYEREQVQTNEEIKKEMEEDIAGYKNVSASECLSHLQEYYYYKIVFTIESVEFFNPELVKELKTLVDSNVALSPYNRAR
;
A
#
# COMPACT_ATOMS: atom_id res chain seq x y z
N MET A 1 6.42 -12.34 12.73
CA MET A 1 6.27 -10.87 12.78
C MET A 1 7.54 -10.28 12.23
N ASN A 2 7.44 -9.41 11.23
CA ASN A 2 8.62 -8.76 10.66
C ASN A 2 9.01 -7.55 11.51
N SER A 3 10.30 -7.22 11.50
CA SER A 3 10.80 -5.93 11.98
C SER A 3 11.51 -5.21 10.85
N ILE A 4 11.61 -3.90 10.97
CA ILE A 4 12.40 -3.07 10.08
C ILE A 4 13.10 -1.99 10.89
N ASN A 5 14.30 -1.61 10.46
CA ASN A 5 14.98 -0.45 11.00
C ASN A 5 14.09 0.80 10.86
N ASN A 6 13.80 1.45 11.99
CA ASN A 6 12.87 2.57 12.06
C ASN A 6 13.27 3.73 11.14
N LYS A 7 14.56 4.06 11.09
CA LYS A 7 15.09 5.12 10.22
C LYS A 7 14.88 4.80 8.73
N VAL A 8 15.03 3.53 8.34
CA VAL A 8 14.76 3.07 6.97
C VAL A 8 13.27 3.21 6.63
N LEU A 9 12.37 2.76 7.52
CA LEU A 9 10.93 2.89 7.34
C LEU A 9 10.49 4.36 7.21
N LEU A 10 10.91 5.22 8.14
CA LEU A 10 10.51 6.63 8.13
C LEU A 10 11.08 7.39 6.93
N THR A 11 12.29 7.05 6.49
CA THR A 11 12.87 7.61 5.26
C THR A 11 12.02 7.24 4.04
N GLU A 12 11.54 5.99 3.95
CA GLU A 12 10.68 5.57 2.84
C GLU A 12 9.31 6.26 2.90
N ILE A 13 8.70 6.37 4.08
CA ILE A 13 7.44 7.12 4.26
C ILE A 13 7.61 8.59 3.86
N GLN A 14 8.66 9.27 4.33
CA GLN A 14 8.94 10.67 4.00
C GLN A 14 9.18 10.88 2.51
N LYS A 15 9.88 9.95 1.85
CA LYS A 15 10.09 9.99 0.40
C LYS A 15 8.75 10.05 -0.35
N TRP A 16 7.75 9.28 0.05
CA TRP A 16 6.42 9.31 -0.56
C TRP A 16 5.61 10.54 -0.15
N ASN A 17 5.64 10.91 1.13
CA ASN A 17 4.90 12.06 1.67
C ASN A 17 5.35 13.40 1.04
N TYR A 18 6.65 13.57 0.81
CA TYR A 18 7.24 14.78 0.23
C TYR A 18 7.52 14.69 -1.28
N ALA A 19 7.14 13.59 -1.95
CA ALA A 19 7.32 13.46 -3.38
C ALA A 19 6.50 14.54 -4.12
N LYS A 20 7.16 15.29 -5.01
CA LYS A 20 6.46 16.27 -5.86
C LYS A 20 5.40 15.56 -6.70
N THR A 21 4.15 15.98 -6.57
CA THR A 21 3.03 15.41 -7.34
C THR A 21 3.22 15.62 -8.84
N LYS A 22 3.34 14.51 -9.58
CA LYS A 22 3.53 14.52 -11.06
C LYS A 22 2.23 14.31 -11.83
N SER A 23 1.25 13.63 -11.24
CA SER A 23 -0.06 13.34 -11.84
C SER A 23 -1.07 12.97 -10.75
N LYS A 24 -2.36 12.86 -11.10
CA LYS A 24 -3.39 12.37 -10.17
C LYS A 24 -3.13 10.93 -9.71
N ILE A 25 -2.61 10.08 -10.58
CA ILE A 25 -2.27 8.68 -10.24
C ILE A 25 -1.10 8.65 -9.27
N HIS A 26 -0.05 9.44 -9.54
CA HIS A 26 1.11 9.54 -8.64
C HIS A 26 0.71 10.09 -7.27
N ALA A 27 -0.22 11.04 -7.19
CA ALA A 27 -0.74 11.51 -5.89
C ALA A 27 -1.41 10.38 -5.10
N LYS A 28 -2.24 9.57 -5.76
CA LYS A 28 -2.89 8.40 -5.14
C LYS A 28 -1.86 7.37 -4.68
N GLU A 29 -0.85 7.10 -5.51
CA GLU A 29 0.26 6.21 -5.18
C GLU A 29 0.97 6.65 -3.89
N CYS A 30 1.42 7.91 -3.82
CA CYS A 30 2.08 8.46 -2.65
C CYS A 30 1.23 8.31 -1.38
N MET A 31 -0.04 8.75 -1.44
CA MET A 31 -0.95 8.70 -0.28
C MET A 31 -1.19 7.26 0.18
N HIS A 32 -1.36 6.33 -0.76
CA HIS A 32 -1.64 4.94 -0.44
C HIS A 32 -0.42 4.23 0.15
N LYS A 33 0.77 4.44 -0.43
CA LYS A 33 2.02 3.87 0.09
C LYS A 33 2.32 4.35 1.51
N VAL A 34 2.11 5.64 1.78
CA VAL A 34 2.21 6.19 3.14
C VAL A 34 1.21 5.50 4.07
N ALA A 35 -0.06 5.36 3.66
CA ALA A 35 -1.09 4.73 4.50
C ALA A 35 -0.76 3.25 4.82
N VAL A 36 -0.34 2.47 3.83
CA VAL A 36 0.01 1.04 4.04
C VAL A 36 1.20 0.90 4.99
N LEU A 37 2.28 1.65 4.77
CA LEU A 37 3.46 1.59 5.62
C LEU A 37 3.16 2.06 7.05
N SER A 38 2.41 3.16 7.19
CA SER A 38 2.05 3.70 8.50
C SER A 38 1.13 2.76 9.28
N ASN A 39 0.16 2.13 8.62
CA ASN A 39 -0.72 1.15 9.25
C ASN A 39 0.06 -0.13 9.64
N ALA A 40 0.92 -0.63 8.75
CA ALA A 40 1.68 -1.86 8.99
C ALA A 40 2.55 -1.79 10.25
N PHE A 41 3.10 -0.61 10.55
CA PHE A 41 4.05 -0.38 11.65
C PHE A 41 3.54 0.58 12.73
N GLY A 42 2.27 1.00 12.67
CA GLY A 42 1.68 1.89 13.66
C GLY A 42 2.36 3.27 13.73
N VAL A 43 2.89 3.76 12.61
CA VAL A 43 3.50 5.09 12.51
C VAL A 43 2.38 6.13 12.64
N LYS A 44 2.48 7.02 13.61
CA LYS A 44 1.50 8.07 13.85
C LYS A 44 2.01 9.40 13.30
N ASN A 45 1.10 10.25 12.82
CA ASN A 45 1.41 11.55 12.21
C ASN A 45 2.30 12.49 13.06
N TYR A 46 2.42 12.26 14.37
CA TYR A 46 3.25 13.08 15.25
C TYR A 46 4.77 12.85 15.08
N GLU A 47 5.22 11.84 14.33
CA GLU A 47 6.65 11.62 14.06
C GLU A 47 7.29 12.69 13.16
N ASP A 48 6.48 13.57 12.55
CA ASP A 48 6.94 14.79 11.89
C ASP A 48 7.21 15.95 12.88
N GLU A 49 6.67 15.89 14.11
CA GLU A 49 6.89 16.88 15.17
C GLU A 49 7.96 16.44 16.19
N VAL A 50 8.38 15.17 16.17
CA VAL A 50 9.39 14.71 17.12
C VAL A 50 10.79 15.04 16.65
N HIS A 51 11.59 15.52 17.59
CA HIS A 51 12.99 15.87 17.40
C HIS A 51 13.73 14.80 16.59
N LYS A 52 14.55 15.19 15.61
CA LYS A 52 15.30 14.26 14.74
C LYS A 52 16.17 13.23 15.49
N SER A 53 16.40 13.43 16.78
CA SER A 53 17.06 12.45 17.63
C SER A 53 16.22 11.19 17.88
N GLN A 54 14.91 11.19 17.62
CA GLN A 54 14.03 10.01 17.70
C GLN A 54 13.92 9.19 16.39
N PHE A 55 14.63 9.60 15.32
CA PHE A 55 15.02 8.67 14.23
C PHE A 55 16.11 7.70 14.73
N GLU A 56 15.97 7.21 15.97
CA GLU A 56 16.89 6.27 16.56
C GLU A 56 16.91 5.00 15.71
N GLU A 57 18.10 4.43 15.59
CA GLU A 57 18.35 3.16 14.89
C GLU A 57 17.88 2.00 15.77
N TYR A 58 16.56 1.90 15.96
CA TYR A 58 15.91 0.75 16.58
C TYR A 58 15.11 -0.04 15.56
N GLU A 59 14.86 -1.30 15.89
CA GLU A 59 13.98 -2.17 15.13
C GLU A 59 12.53 -1.90 15.52
N ARG A 60 11.71 -1.48 14.56
CA ARG A 60 10.26 -1.33 14.74
C ARG A 60 9.57 -2.59 14.28
N GLU A 61 8.76 -3.17 15.16
CA GLU A 61 7.97 -4.37 14.85
C GLU A 61 6.72 -4.00 14.05
N GLN A 62 6.37 -4.88 13.11
CA GLN A 62 5.12 -4.83 12.37
C GLN A 62 3.95 -5.07 13.35
N VAL A 63 3.01 -4.13 13.40
CA VAL A 63 1.83 -4.18 14.28
C VAL A 63 0.62 -4.78 13.58
N GLN A 64 0.47 -4.54 12.27
CA GLN A 64 -0.58 -5.15 11.45
C GLN A 64 -0.14 -6.55 11.05
N THR A 65 -0.89 -7.59 11.38
CA THR A 65 -0.55 -8.97 11.05
C THR A 65 -0.63 -9.23 9.54
N ASN A 66 0.06 -10.28 9.08
CA ASN A 66 0.01 -10.68 7.66
C ASN A 66 -1.40 -11.11 7.26
N GLU A 67 -2.13 -11.71 8.19
CA GLU A 67 -3.52 -12.16 8.04
C GLU A 67 -4.48 -10.98 7.89
N GLU A 68 -4.27 -9.90 8.65
CA GLU A 68 -5.01 -8.65 8.47
C GLU A 68 -4.74 -8.03 7.09
N ILE A 69 -3.48 -7.98 6.66
CA ILE A 69 -3.11 -7.48 5.32
C ILE A 69 -3.77 -8.33 4.22
N LYS A 70 -3.73 -9.67 4.34
CA LYS A 70 -4.40 -10.58 3.39
C LYS A 70 -5.90 -10.34 3.34
N LYS A 71 -6.54 -10.16 4.49
CA LYS A 71 -7.97 -9.90 4.57
C LYS A 71 -8.35 -8.58 3.89
N GLU A 72 -7.63 -7.50 4.15
CA GLU A 72 -7.84 -6.20 3.48
C GLU A 72 -7.67 -6.34 1.96
N MET A 73 -6.67 -7.12 1.53
CA MET A 73 -6.44 -7.40 0.12
C MET A 73 -7.60 -8.18 -0.52
N GLU A 74 -8.15 -9.18 0.18
CA GLU A 74 -9.33 -9.94 -0.28
C GLU A 74 -10.57 -9.05 -0.43
N GLU A 75 -10.78 -8.13 0.51
CA GLU A 75 -11.85 -7.13 0.44
C GLU A 75 -11.68 -6.21 -0.78
N ASP A 76 -10.46 -5.78 -1.07
CA ASP A 76 -10.16 -4.96 -2.25
C ASP A 76 -10.34 -5.72 -3.56
N ILE A 77 -9.92 -6.99 -3.61
CA ILE A 77 -10.16 -7.88 -4.76
C ILE A 77 -11.65 -8.09 -4.98
N ALA A 78 -12.43 -8.34 -3.92
CA ALA A 78 -13.88 -8.46 -4.02
C ALA A 78 -14.53 -7.17 -4.51
N GLY A 79 -14.08 -6.02 -3.99
CA GLY A 79 -14.47 -4.69 -4.45
C GLY A 79 -14.23 -4.50 -5.95
N TYR A 80 -13.02 -4.83 -6.42
CA TYR A 80 -12.68 -4.78 -7.85
C TYR A 80 -13.60 -5.66 -8.70
N LYS A 81 -13.82 -6.92 -8.30
CA LYS A 81 -14.72 -7.86 -9.02
C LYS A 81 -16.13 -7.29 -9.16
N ASN A 82 -16.68 -6.77 -8.06
CA ASN A 82 -18.05 -6.24 -8.03
C ASN A 82 -18.25 -5.06 -8.99
N VAL A 83 -17.24 -4.19 -9.11
CA VAL A 83 -17.34 -3.01 -10.00
C VAL A 83 -16.90 -3.30 -11.44
N SER A 84 -16.14 -4.37 -11.67
CA SER A 84 -15.63 -4.73 -13.01
C SER A 84 -16.71 -5.14 -14.01
N ALA A 85 -17.91 -5.49 -13.54
CA ALA A 85 -19.04 -5.88 -14.37
C ALA A 85 -19.85 -4.69 -14.94
N SER A 86 -19.54 -3.45 -14.57
CA SER A 86 -20.34 -2.27 -14.95
C SER A 86 -19.47 -1.13 -15.49
N GLU A 87 -19.73 -0.72 -16.74
CA GLU A 87 -19.03 0.41 -17.38
C GLU A 87 -19.24 1.74 -16.64
N CYS A 88 -20.39 1.91 -15.97
CA CYS A 88 -20.69 3.09 -15.15
C CYS A 88 -19.80 3.22 -13.90
N LEU A 89 -19.13 2.13 -13.49
CA LEU A 89 -18.31 2.08 -12.28
C LEU A 89 -16.80 2.05 -12.59
N SER A 90 -16.41 2.43 -13.81
CA SER A 90 -15.02 2.46 -14.27
C SER A 90 -14.06 3.22 -13.34
N HIS A 91 -14.51 4.32 -12.73
CA HIS A 91 -13.73 5.07 -11.74
C HIS A 91 -13.48 4.29 -10.44
N LEU A 92 -14.43 3.44 -10.02
CA LEU A 92 -14.25 2.54 -8.87
C LEU A 92 -13.36 1.37 -9.23
N GLN A 93 -13.47 0.84 -10.45
CA GLN A 93 -12.56 -0.19 -10.94
C GLN A 93 -11.11 0.31 -10.94
N GLU A 94 -10.88 1.54 -11.42
CA GLU A 94 -9.58 2.20 -11.35
C GLU A 94 -9.11 2.37 -9.89
N TYR A 95 -10.00 2.74 -8.97
CA TYR A 95 -9.69 2.88 -7.55
C TYR A 95 -9.19 1.56 -6.94
N TYR A 96 -9.95 0.47 -7.08
CA TYR A 96 -9.54 -0.82 -6.52
C TYR A 96 -8.30 -1.40 -7.19
N TYR A 97 -8.14 -1.21 -8.50
CA TYR A 97 -6.91 -1.60 -9.21
C TYR A 97 -5.68 -0.98 -8.56
N TYR A 98 -5.69 0.34 -8.37
CA TYR A 98 -4.56 1.03 -7.78
C TYR A 98 -4.37 0.68 -6.31
N LYS A 99 -5.45 0.47 -5.56
CA LYS A 99 -5.38 0.02 -4.16
C LYS A 99 -4.63 -1.30 -4.05
N ILE A 100 -5.02 -2.29 -4.87
CA ILE A 100 -4.38 -3.61 -4.96
C ILE A 100 -2.90 -3.51 -5.34
N VAL A 101 -2.59 -2.79 -6.42
CA VAL A 101 -1.21 -2.67 -6.94
C VAL A 101 -0.30 -1.98 -5.93
N PHE A 102 -0.74 -0.84 -5.38
CA PHE A 102 0.08 -0.07 -4.45
C PHE A 102 0.23 -0.76 -3.09
N THR A 103 -0.74 -1.56 -2.64
CA THR A 103 -0.58 -2.43 -1.47
C THR A 103 0.53 -3.46 -1.70
N ILE A 104 0.53 -4.17 -2.84
CA ILE A 104 1.60 -5.15 -3.16
C ILE A 104 2.97 -4.49 -3.15
N GLU A 105 3.11 -3.35 -3.84
CA GLU A 105 4.38 -2.62 -3.90
C GLU A 105 4.84 -2.13 -2.52
N SER A 106 3.91 -1.72 -1.66
CA SER A 106 4.23 -1.29 -0.29
C SER A 106 4.65 -2.45 0.59
N VAL A 107 3.97 -3.59 0.48
CA VAL A 107 4.31 -4.81 1.25
C VAL A 107 5.65 -5.38 0.80
N GLU A 108 6.02 -5.25 -0.49
CA GLU A 108 7.32 -5.70 -1.00
C GLU A 108 8.50 -5.05 -0.28
N PHE A 109 8.33 -3.81 0.17
CA PHE A 109 9.36 -3.10 0.91
C PHE A 109 9.73 -3.77 2.25
N PHE A 110 8.76 -4.35 2.98
CA PHE A 110 8.98 -4.87 4.34
C PHE A 110 8.68 -6.36 4.52
N ASN A 111 8.02 -7.01 3.56
CA ASN A 111 7.69 -8.43 3.60
C ASN A 111 7.62 -9.05 2.19
N PRO A 112 8.78 -9.30 1.54
CA PRO A 112 8.83 -9.91 0.20
C PRO A 112 8.21 -11.31 0.11
N GLU A 113 8.19 -12.06 1.20
CA GLU A 113 7.57 -13.40 1.22
C GLU A 113 6.04 -13.31 1.17
N LEU A 114 5.44 -12.40 1.94
CA LEU A 114 4.00 -12.14 1.88
C LEU A 114 3.55 -11.68 0.49
N VAL A 115 4.37 -10.93 -0.23
CA VAL A 115 4.06 -10.49 -1.60
C VAL A 115 3.77 -11.66 -2.53
N LYS A 116 4.48 -12.80 -2.39
CA LYS A 116 4.22 -13.98 -3.22
C LYS A 116 2.80 -14.51 -2.99
N GLU A 117 2.37 -14.51 -1.73
CA GLU A 117 1.01 -14.92 -1.36
C GLU A 117 -0.03 -13.92 -1.88
N LEU A 118 0.20 -12.61 -1.74
CA LEU A 118 -0.72 -11.57 -2.22
C LEU A 118 -0.86 -11.62 -3.76
N LYS A 119 0.24 -11.80 -4.49
CA LYS A 119 0.22 -11.99 -5.95
C LYS A 119 -0.58 -13.24 -6.33
N THR A 120 -0.37 -14.36 -5.62
CA THR A 120 -1.14 -15.60 -5.83
C THR A 120 -2.64 -15.37 -5.57
N LEU A 121 -2.99 -14.64 -4.51
CA LEU A 121 -4.38 -14.28 -4.20
C LEU A 121 -5.03 -13.48 -5.33
N VAL A 122 -4.32 -12.49 -5.87
CA VAL A 122 -4.77 -11.70 -7.02
C VAL A 122 -4.98 -12.60 -8.22
N ASP A 123 -3.93 -13.32 -8.66
CA ASP A 123 -3.96 -14.12 -9.89
C ASP A 123 -5.03 -15.23 -9.86
N SER A 124 -5.28 -15.81 -8.68
CA SER A 124 -6.29 -16.86 -8.49
C SER A 124 -7.72 -16.33 -8.53
N ASN A 125 -7.91 -15.03 -8.29
CA ASN A 125 -9.22 -14.43 -8.12
C ASN A 125 -9.61 -13.53 -9.28
N VAL A 126 -8.68 -12.77 -9.82
CA VAL A 126 -8.99 -11.72 -10.79
C VAL A 126 -7.82 -11.47 -11.74
N ALA A 127 -8.12 -11.38 -13.04
CA ALA A 127 -7.18 -10.85 -14.01
C ALA A 127 -7.18 -9.32 -13.93
N LEU A 128 -6.19 -8.74 -13.26
CA LEU A 128 -6.01 -7.29 -13.26
C LEU A 128 -5.60 -6.84 -14.67
N SER A 129 -6.49 -6.13 -15.35
CA SER A 129 -6.12 -5.39 -16.56
C SER A 129 -5.62 -4.01 -16.16
N PRO A 130 -4.48 -3.52 -16.71
CA PRO A 130 -4.14 -2.11 -16.65
C PRO A 130 -5.35 -1.31 -17.10
N TYR A 131 -5.76 -0.33 -16.28
CA TYR A 131 -6.87 0.53 -16.63
C TYR A 131 -6.44 1.46 -17.78
N ASN A 132 -6.70 1.00 -19.01
CA ASN A 132 -6.56 1.83 -20.20
C ASN A 132 -7.78 2.72 -20.29
N ARG A 133 -7.67 3.94 -19.79
CA ARG A 133 -8.58 5.00 -20.18
C ARG A 133 -8.36 5.21 -21.69
N ALA A 134 -9.20 4.60 -22.53
CA ALA A 134 -9.27 4.98 -23.94
C ALA A 134 -9.43 6.51 -23.96
N ARG A 135 -8.46 7.17 -24.58
CA ARG A 135 -8.39 8.62 -24.70
C ARG A 135 -9.57 9.15 -25.50
#